data_AF-A0A2T1AF60-F1
#
_entry.id   AF-A0A2T1AF60-F1
#
_cell.length_a   1.000
_cell.length_b   1.000
_cell.length_c   1.000
_cell.angle_alpha   90.00
_cell.angle_beta   90.00
_cell.angle_gamma   90.00
#
_symmetry.space_group_name_H-M   'P 1'
#
loop_
_entity.id
_entity.type
_entity.pdbx_description
1 polymer ?
#
loop_
_entity_poly.entity_id
_entity_poly.type
_entity_poly.pdbx_seq_one_letter_code
_entity_poly.pdbx_strand_id
1 'polypeptide(L)'
;MSGKTFEGQVARMGWEPGAQPRPELVDQILDYHGRGMRREIGPTLWGVACGALIGVLLKGIALETAPWGPGTGTIGAVIAALAQAGFAGTLTVAFWGAWRARTRPEILQFGSINLLTLLVVFLV
;
A
#
# COMPACT_ATOMS: atom_id res chain seq x y z
N MET A 1 3.50 -9.53 52.17
CA MET A 1 4.17 -9.29 50.88
C MET A 1 3.42 -8.20 50.12
N SER A 2 4.15 -7.19 49.61
CA SER A 2 3.57 -5.98 49.00
C SER A 2 3.07 -6.28 47.58
N GLY A 3 1.79 -6.03 47.29
CA GLY A 3 1.16 -6.24 45.98
C GLY A 3 1.58 -5.26 44.88
N LYS A 4 2.64 -4.47 45.11
CA LYS A 4 3.17 -3.47 44.16
C LYS A 4 4.43 -3.94 43.42
N THR A 5 4.99 -5.10 43.76
CA THR A 5 6.14 -5.68 43.04
C THR A 5 5.66 -6.55 41.88
N PHE A 6 6.47 -6.67 40.82
CA PHE A 6 6.19 -7.49 39.64
C PHE A 6 5.83 -8.93 40.05
N GLU A 7 6.60 -9.53 40.96
CA GLU A 7 6.33 -10.87 41.50
C GLU A 7 4.98 -10.95 42.23
N GLY A 8 4.60 -9.90 42.97
CA GLY A 8 3.29 -9.82 43.63
C GLY A 8 2.12 -9.67 42.67
N GLN A 9 2.34 -9.12 41.46
CA GLN A 9 1.33 -9.05 40.40
C GLN A 9 1.24 -10.38 39.63
N VAL A 10 2.37 -11.01 39.32
CA VAL A 10 2.43 -12.32 38.65
C VAL A 10 1.76 -13.40 39.51
N ALA A 11 2.02 -13.40 40.82
CA ALA A 11 1.38 -14.34 41.75
C ALA A 11 -0.15 -14.17 41.83
N ARG A 12 -0.68 -12.94 41.65
CA ARG A 12 -2.13 -12.69 41.62
C ARG A 12 -2.79 -13.12 40.31
N MET A 13 -2.05 -13.13 39.21
CA MET A 13 -2.54 -13.61 37.92
C MET A 13 -2.68 -15.14 37.88
N GLY A 14 -2.23 -15.87 38.91
CA GLY A 14 -2.26 -17.33 38.94
C GLY A 14 -1.39 -17.94 37.83
N TRP A 15 -0.36 -17.21 37.40
CA TRP A 15 0.50 -17.62 36.31
C TRP A 15 1.46 -18.72 36.77
N GLU A 16 1.25 -19.95 36.27
CA GLU A 16 2.16 -21.07 36.48
C GLU A 16 3.25 -21.07 35.39
N PRO A 17 4.55 -21.01 35.77
CA PRO A 17 5.64 -21.09 34.81
C PRO A 17 5.62 -22.48 34.16
N GLY A 18 5.38 -22.53 32.85
CA GLY A 18 5.31 -23.78 32.08
C GLY A 18 3.91 -24.23 31.69
N ALA A 19 2.86 -23.45 31.96
CA ALA A 19 1.53 -23.68 31.39
C ALA A 19 1.63 -23.64 29.86
N GLN A 20 1.68 -24.81 29.22
CA GLN A 20 1.56 -24.92 27.78
C GLN A 20 0.22 -24.32 27.39
N PRO A 21 0.18 -23.34 26.46
CA PRO A 21 -1.07 -22.76 26.03
C PRO A 21 -1.95 -23.88 25.49
N ARG A 22 -3.23 -23.89 25.89
CA ARG A 22 -4.18 -24.93 25.46
C ARG A 22 -4.15 -24.98 23.93
N PRO A 23 -3.95 -26.16 23.31
CA PRO A 23 -3.87 -26.30 21.86
C PRO A 23 -5.06 -25.65 21.16
N GLU A 24 -6.25 -25.78 21.73
CA GLU A 24 -7.50 -25.17 21.27
C GLU A 24 -7.45 -23.64 21.17
N LEU A 25 -6.71 -22.99 22.09
CA LEU A 25 -6.58 -21.54 22.17
C LEU A 25 -5.54 -21.04 21.16
N VAL A 26 -4.47 -21.82 20.96
CA VAL A 26 -3.48 -21.60 19.90
C VAL A 26 -4.15 -21.77 18.54
N ASP A 27 -4.92 -22.83 18.36
CA ASP A 27 -5.68 -23.11 17.14
C ASP A 27 -6.72 -22.02 16.90
N GLN A 28 -7.47 -21.55 17.90
CA GLN A 28 -8.39 -20.42 17.73
C GLN A 28 -7.69 -19.12 17.34
N ILE A 29 -6.54 -18.82 17.94
CA ILE A 29 -5.76 -17.62 17.59
C ILE A 29 -5.20 -17.76 16.16
N LEU A 30 -4.68 -18.93 15.80
CA LEU A 30 -4.19 -19.25 14.45
C LEU A 30 -5.32 -19.29 13.43
N ASP A 31 -6.52 -19.72 13.78
CA ASP A 31 -7.69 -19.68 12.90
C ASP A 31 -8.19 -18.25 12.72
N TYR A 32 -8.18 -17.46 13.79
CA TYR A 32 -8.57 -16.05 13.75
C TYR A 32 -7.56 -15.19 12.96
N HIS A 33 -6.25 -15.44 13.14
CA HIS A 33 -5.17 -14.76 12.41
C HIS A 33 -4.89 -15.36 11.03
N GLY A 34 -5.14 -16.65 10.84
CA GLY A 34 -4.99 -17.40 9.59
C GLY A 34 -6.16 -17.19 8.64
N ARG A 35 -7.34 -16.87 9.18
CA ARG A 35 -8.42 -16.15 8.46
C ARG A 35 -8.14 -14.66 8.34
N GLY A 36 -6.88 -14.23 8.47
CA GLY A 36 -6.37 -12.92 8.10
C GLY A 36 -6.72 -12.65 6.64
N MET A 37 -7.94 -12.16 6.46
CA MET A 37 -8.49 -11.39 5.36
C MET A 37 -7.62 -11.55 4.12
N ARG A 38 -7.96 -12.54 3.29
CA ARG A 38 -7.36 -12.83 1.98
C ARG A 38 -7.10 -11.48 1.29
N ARG A 39 -5.91 -10.94 1.48
CA ARG A 39 -5.63 -9.53 1.19
C ARG A 39 -5.68 -9.44 -0.31
N GLU A 40 -6.71 -8.79 -0.85
CA GLU A 40 -6.88 -8.79 -2.30
C GLU A 40 -5.63 -8.15 -2.93
N ILE A 41 -4.90 -8.97 -3.69
CA ILE A 41 -3.65 -8.55 -4.34
C ILE A 41 -3.97 -7.67 -5.56
N GLY A 42 -5.19 -7.75 -6.10
CA GLY A 42 -5.66 -7.02 -7.28
C GLY A 42 -5.38 -5.52 -7.24
N PRO A 43 -5.86 -4.77 -6.21
CA PRO A 43 -5.58 -3.34 -6.07
C PRO A 43 -4.08 -3.00 -6.06
N THR A 44 -3.25 -3.87 -5.50
CA THR A 44 -1.79 -3.68 -5.48
C THR A 44 -1.20 -3.84 -6.87
N LEU A 45 -1.52 -4.93 -7.57
CA LEU A 45 -1.01 -5.19 -8.92
C LEU A 45 -1.44 -4.09 -9.90
N TRP A 46 -2.70 -3.67 -9.83
CA TRP A 46 -3.19 -2.56 -10.65
C TRP A 46 -2.47 -1.26 -10.31
N GLY A 47 -2.23 -1.01 -9.02
CA GLY A 47 -1.48 0.16 -8.55
C GLY A 47 -0.07 0.19 -9.13
N VAL A 48 0.65 -0.94 -9.08
CA VAL A 48 2.00 -1.07 -9.65
C VAL A 48 1.98 -0.84 -11.16
N ALA A 49 1.09 -1.51 -11.88
CA ALA A 49 1.01 -1.40 -13.34
C ALA A 49 0.72 0.04 -13.80
N CYS A 50 -0.29 0.67 -13.21
CA CYS A 50 -0.64 2.05 -13.54
C CYS A 50 0.46 3.04 -13.11
N GLY A 51 1.01 2.89 -11.90
CA GLY A 51 2.05 3.77 -11.39
C GLY A 51 3.32 3.71 -12.23
N ALA A 52 3.76 2.50 -12.61
CA ALA A 52 4.91 2.32 -13.49
C ALA A 52 4.68 2.92 -14.88
N LEU A 53 3.52 2.67 -15.48
CA LEU A 53 3.17 3.22 -16.80
C LEU A 53 3.21 4.76 -16.77
N ILE A 54 2.52 5.38 -15.81
CA ILE A 54 2.47 6.85 -15.70
C ILE A 54 3.87 7.40 -15.40
N GLY A 55 4.63 6.75 -14.51
CA GLY A 55 6.01 7.14 -14.19
C GLY A 55 6.92 7.16 -15.43
N VAL A 56 6.89 6.11 -16.25
CA VAL A 56 7.65 6.04 -17.52
C VAL A 56 7.21 7.14 -18.48
N LEU A 57 5.91 7.33 -18.64
CA LEU A 57 5.37 8.35 -19.55
C LEU A 57 5.81 9.76 -19.13
N LEU A 58 5.66 10.11 -17.85
CA LEU A 58 6.09 11.40 -17.30
C LEU A 58 7.59 11.61 -17.45
N LYS A 59 8.40 10.59 -17.13
CA LYS A 59 9.85 10.67 -17.24
C LYS A 59 10.28 10.96 -18.69
N GLY A 60 9.63 10.32 -19.66
CA GLY A 60 9.91 10.52 -21.08
C GLY A 60 9.64 11.93 -21.60
N ILE A 61 8.78 12.73 -20.96
CA ILE A 61 8.50 14.12 -21.38
C ILE A 61 9.76 14.99 -21.34
N ALA A 62 10.67 14.73 -20.40
CA ALA A 62 11.90 15.50 -20.23
C ALA A 62 13.12 14.91 -20.97
N LEU A 63 12.97 13.74 -21.59
CA LEU A 63 14.07 13.01 -22.23
C LEU A 63 14.04 13.22 -23.74
N GLU A 64 15.07 13.87 -24.31
CA GLU A 64 15.19 14.08 -25.76
C GLU A 64 15.26 12.77 -26.56
N THR A 65 15.76 11.70 -25.95
CA THR A 65 15.84 10.37 -26.57
C THR A 65 14.53 9.60 -26.52
N ALA A 66 13.54 10.06 -25.76
CA ALA A 66 12.26 9.37 -25.62
C ALA A 66 11.41 9.57 -26.89
N PRO A 67 10.67 8.53 -27.35
CA PRO A 67 9.81 8.63 -28.54
C PRO A 67 8.67 9.66 -28.42
N TRP A 68 8.40 10.15 -27.21
CA TRP A 68 7.41 11.19 -26.89
C TRP A 68 8.03 12.37 -26.13
N GLY A 69 9.36 12.51 -26.20
CA GLY A 69 10.11 13.59 -25.60
C GLY A 69 10.00 14.92 -26.36
N PRO A 70 10.82 15.92 -26.00
CA PRO A 70 10.83 17.22 -26.66
C PRO A 70 11.07 17.10 -28.17
N GLY A 71 10.36 17.91 -28.96
CA GLY A 71 10.54 17.93 -30.42
C GLY A 71 9.81 16.84 -31.21
N THR A 72 9.06 15.95 -30.56
CA THR A 72 8.29 14.86 -31.21
C THR A 72 6.94 15.30 -31.80
N GLY A 73 6.66 16.61 -31.82
CA GLY A 73 5.49 17.20 -32.47
C GLY A 73 4.17 16.85 -31.77
N THR A 74 3.12 16.63 -32.57
CA THR A 74 1.75 16.42 -32.07
C THR A 74 1.59 15.12 -31.29
N ILE A 75 2.29 14.05 -31.68
CA ILE A 75 2.24 12.76 -30.99
C ILE A 75 2.80 12.88 -29.57
N GLY A 76 3.96 13.54 -29.43
CA GLY A 76 4.53 13.86 -28.12
C GLY A 76 3.59 14.68 -27.24
N ALA A 77 2.97 15.71 -27.81
CA ALA A 77 2.01 16.55 -27.08
C ALA A 77 0.81 15.75 -26.55
N VAL A 78 0.26 14.82 -27.36
CA VAL A 78 -0.85 13.95 -26.93
C VAL A 78 -0.41 13.02 -25.80
N ILE A 79 0.76 12.38 -25.92
CA ILE A 79 1.26 11.46 -24.89
C ILE A 79 1.58 12.22 -23.60
N ALA A 80 2.18 13.40 -23.69
CA ALA A 80 2.45 14.27 -22.55
C ALA A 80 1.16 14.69 -21.84
N ALA A 81 0.13 15.08 -22.60
CA ALA A 81 -1.18 15.42 -22.03
C ALA A 81 -1.84 14.22 -21.33
N LEU A 82 -1.77 13.03 -21.92
CA LEU A 82 -2.27 11.80 -21.30
C LEU A 82 -1.51 11.45 -20.02
N ALA A 83 -0.18 11.62 -20.00
CA ALA A 83 0.64 11.37 -18.83
C ALA A 83 0.30 12.33 -17.68
N GLN A 84 0.14 13.62 -17.98
CA GLN A 84 -0.26 14.63 -16.99
C GLN A 84 -1.68 14.39 -16.47
N ALA A 85 -2.63 14.05 -17.36
CA ALA A 85 -3.99 13.68 -16.96
C ALA A 85 -3.99 12.42 -16.07
N GLY A 86 -3.18 11.41 -16.42
CA GLY A 86 -2.98 10.21 -15.62
C GLY A 86 -2.42 10.54 -14.23
N PHE A 87 -1.41 11.41 -14.15
CA PHE A 87 -0.84 11.87 -12.88
C PHE A 87 -1.87 12.59 -12.00
N ALA A 88 -2.61 13.54 -12.57
CA ALA A 88 -3.69 14.23 -11.86
C ALA A 88 -4.78 13.25 -11.39
N GLY A 89 -5.10 12.26 -12.22
CA GLY A 89 -5.99 11.15 -11.87
C GLY A 89 -5.47 10.34 -10.67
N THR A 90 -4.19 9.97 -10.65
CA THR A 90 -3.57 9.25 -9.55
C THR A 90 -3.66 10.03 -8.24
N LEU A 91 -3.36 11.34 -8.25
CA LEU A 91 -3.50 12.20 -7.07
C LEU A 91 -4.95 12.26 -6.58
N THR A 92 -5.90 12.39 -7.50
CA THR A 92 -7.33 12.46 -7.19
C THR A 92 -7.82 11.15 -6.55
N VAL A 93 -7.43 10.00 -7.12
CA VAL A 93 -7.81 8.69 -6.56
C VAL A 93 -7.16 8.45 -5.20
N ALA A 94 -5.89 8.83 -5.02
CA ALA A 94 -5.22 8.71 -3.73
C ALA A 94 -5.90 9.57 -2.65
N PHE A 95 -6.24 10.82 -2.95
CA PHE A 95 -6.96 11.70 -2.03
C PHE A 95 -8.34 11.15 -1.69
N TRP A 96 -9.06 10.65 -2.70
CA TRP A 96 -10.36 10.02 -2.50
C TRP A 96 -10.28 8.73 -1.67
N GLY A 97 -9.25 7.92 -1.90
CA GLY A 97 -8.93 6.73 -1.12
C GLY A 97 -8.63 7.08 0.34
N ALA A 98 -7.87 8.14 0.59
CA ALA A 98 -7.60 8.63 1.93
C ALA A 98 -8.88 9.09 2.66
N TRP A 99 -9.76 9.83 1.97
CA TRP A 99 -11.06 10.22 2.53
C TRP A 99 -11.90 8.99 2.89
N ARG A 100 -11.92 7.97 2.03
CA ARG A 100 -12.77 6.77 2.18
C ARG A 100 -12.05 5.57 2.79
N ALA A 101 -10.92 5.77 3.45
CA ALA A 101 -10.08 4.69 3.98
C ALA A 101 -10.84 3.67 4.84
N ARG A 102 -11.81 4.15 5.64
CA ARG A 102 -12.61 3.30 6.53
C ARG A 102 -13.67 2.45 5.83
N THR A 103 -14.14 2.88 4.65
CA THR A 103 -15.25 2.21 3.93
C THR A 103 -14.77 1.48 2.69
N ARG A 104 -13.66 1.91 2.07
CA ARG A 104 -13.08 1.29 0.87
C ARG A 104 -11.55 1.25 0.98
N PRO A 105 -10.99 0.34 1.79
CA PRO A 105 -9.54 0.24 2.00
C PRO A 105 -8.78 -0.12 0.70
N GLU A 106 -9.42 -0.78 -0.25
CA GLU A 106 -8.84 -1.14 -1.56
C GLU A 106 -8.44 0.08 -2.39
N ILE A 107 -9.25 1.17 -2.36
CA ILE A 107 -8.95 2.39 -3.12
C ILE A 107 -7.72 3.08 -2.52
N LEU A 108 -7.62 3.11 -1.19
CA LEU A 108 -6.43 3.62 -0.50
C LEU A 108 -5.22 2.77 -0.86
N GLN A 109 -5.33 1.44 -0.82
CA GLN A 109 -4.24 0.53 -1.18
C GLN A 109 -3.78 0.75 -2.62
N PHE A 110 -4.70 0.80 -3.59
CA PHE A 110 -4.40 1.11 -4.98
C PHE A 110 -3.71 2.48 -5.11
N GLY A 111 -4.29 3.54 -4.57
CA GLY A 111 -3.77 4.91 -4.71
C GLY A 111 -2.39 5.07 -4.09
N SER A 112 -2.15 4.45 -2.93
CA SER A 112 -0.86 4.47 -2.23
C SER A 112 0.22 3.77 -3.03
N ILE A 113 -0.06 2.55 -3.50
CA ILE A 113 0.89 1.75 -4.28
C ILE A 113 1.16 2.39 -5.65
N ASN A 114 0.13 2.95 -6.29
CA ASN A 114 0.27 3.67 -7.55
C ASN A 114 1.18 4.89 -7.40
N LEU A 115 0.93 5.76 -6.42
CA LEU A 115 1.79 6.93 -6.16
C LEU A 115 3.22 6.53 -5.81
N LEU A 116 3.41 5.51 -4.96
CA LEU A 116 4.73 5.04 -4.59
C LEU A 116 5.49 4.52 -5.82
N THR A 117 4.85 3.68 -6.62
CA THR A 117 5.46 3.10 -7.82
C THR A 117 5.80 4.17 -8.84
N LEU A 118 4.87 5.11 -9.08
CA LEU A 118 5.08 6.26 -9.95
C LEU A 118 6.29 7.07 -9.51
N LEU A 119 6.38 7.42 -8.22
CA LEU A 119 7.49 8.18 -7.66
C LEU A 119 8.83 7.44 -7.87
N VAL A 120 8.88 6.15 -7.56
CA VAL A 120 10.08 5.33 -7.75
C VAL A 120 10.50 5.32 -9.22
N VAL A 121 9.59 5.04 -10.14
CA VAL A 121 9.89 4.95 -11.58
C VAL A 121 10.25 6.31 -12.18
N PHE A 122 9.69 7.39 -11.65
CA PHE A 122 10.03 8.74 -12.10
C PHE A 122 11.43 9.16 -11.64
N LEU A 123 11.82 8.79 -10.42
CA LEU A 123 13.10 9.19 -9.81
C LEU A 123 14.30 8.32 -10.23
N VAL A 124 14.08 7.03 -10.52
CA VAL A 124 15.09 6.09 -11.04
C VAL A 124 15.17 6.25 -12.53
#